data_AF-A0AAV6AHA5-F1
#
_entry.id   AF-A0AAV6AHA5-F1
#
_cell.length_a   1.000
_cell.length_b   1.000
_cell.length_c   1.000
_cell.angle_alpha   90.00
_cell.angle_beta   90.00
_cell.angle_gamma   90.00
#
_symmetry.space_group_name_H-M   'P 1'
#
loop_
_entity.id
_entity.type
_entity.pdbx_description
1 polymer ?
#
loop_
_entity_poly.entity_id
_entity_poly.type
_entity_poly.pdbx_seq_one_letter_code
_entity_poly.pdbx_strand_id
1 'polypeptide(L)'
;LGHRVDTSGPDPSRGLAVSEASTAARARLAAALAAAGPEFAGIIVDVCCHEKGLPDVERERRWPIRSGKVVLRLALAALARHYGLDRAAVGRTGGGARHWGTDDYRPSI
;
A
#
# COMPACT_ATOMS: atom_id res chain seq x y z
N LEU A 1 16.90 22.12 -6.72
CA LEU A 1 15.55 22.38 -7.29
C LEU A 1 14.60 21.33 -6.72
N GLY A 2 13.97 21.65 -5.59
CA GLY A 2 13.16 20.71 -4.81
C GLY A 2 11.73 20.67 -5.32
N HIS A 3 11.35 19.59 -5.99
CA HIS A 3 9.96 19.33 -6.34
C HIS A 3 9.24 18.70 -5.14
N ARG A 4 8.51 19.52 -4.38
CA ARG A 4 7.62 19.08 -3.30
C ARG A 4 6.50 18.26 -3.94
N VAL A 5 6.51 16.94 -3.73
CA VAL A 5 5.37 16.09 -4.09
C VAL A 5 4.29 16.34 -3.03
N ASP A 6 3.35 17.22 -3.33
CA ASP A 6 2.12 17.35 -2.54
C ASP A 6 1.30 16.07 -2.75
N THR A 7 1.41 15.13 -1.81
CA THR A 7 0.55 13.93 -1.76
C THR A 7 -0.84 14.23 -1.19
N SER A 8 -1.13 15.48 -0.84
CA SER A 8 -2.43 15.94 -0.38
C SER A 8 -3.34 16.26 -1.57
N GLY A 9 -3.75 15.22 -2.29
CA GLY A 9 -4.98 15.33 -3.08
C GLY A 9 -6.16 15.62 -2.13
N PRO A 10 -7.21 16.35 -2.57
CA PRO A 10 -8.39 16.57 -1.74
C PRO A 10 -8.95 15.21 -1.31
N ASP A 11 -9.11 14.99 0.00
CA ASP A 11 -9.75 13.77 0.51
C ASP A 11 -11.16 13.71 -0.09
N PRO A 12 -11.44 12.76 -0.99
CA PRO A 12 -12.73 12.68 -1.66
C PRO A 12 -13.84 12.24 -0.69
N SER A 13 -13.50 11.96 0.58
CA SER A 13 -14.42 11.59 1.65
C SER A 13 -14.78 12.77 2.56
N ARG A 14 -14.13 13.94 2.37
CA ARG A 14 -14.33 15.10 3.23
C ARG A 14 -15.75 15.64 3.07
N GLY A 15 -16.55 15.53 4.14
CA GLY A 15 -17.95 15.97 4.17
C GLY A 15 -18.98 14.89 3.87
N LEU A 16 -18.55 13.65 3.59
CA LEU A 16 -19.45 12.51 3.41
C LEU A 16 -19.92 11.95 4.75
N ALA A 17 -21.14 11.40 4.78
CA ALA A 17 -21.56 10.55 5.89
C ALA A 17 -20.67 9.30 5.95
N VAL A 18 -20.48 8.73 7.15
CA VAL A 18 -19.60 7.55 7.35
C VAL A 18 -19.96 6.38 6.42
N SER A 19 -21.26 6.16 6.17
CA SER A 19 -21.75 5.12 5.25
C SER A 19 -21.36 5.38 3.79
N GLU A 20 -21.43 6.64 3.36
CA GLU A 20 -21.05 7.06 2.00
C GLU A 20 -19.53 6.97 1.82
N ALA A 21 -18.75 7.42 2.81
CA ALA A 21 -17.31 7.29 2.82
C ALA A 21 -16.87 5.82 2.74
N SER A 22 -17.52 4.93 3.50
CA SER A 22 -17.27 3.47 3.46
C SER A 22 -17.59 2.87 2.09
N THR A 23 -18.74 3.25 1.51
CA THR A 23 -19.14 2.77 0.17
C THR A 23 -18.16 3.24 -0.90
N ALA A 24 -17.76 4.51 -0.85
CA ALA A 24 -16.78 5.07 -1.77
C ALA A 24 -15.39 4.43 -1.60
N ALA A 25 -14.97 4.12 -0.37
CA ALA A 25 -13.72 3.40 -0.10
C ALA A 25 -13.74 1.98 -0.70
N ARG A 26 -14.84 1.23 -0.50
CA ARG A 26 -15.01 -0.10 -1.11
C ARG A 26 -14.96 -0.05 -2.63
N ALA A 27 -15.60 0.94 -3.25
CA ALA A 27 -15.57 1.11 -4.70
C ALA A 27 -14.13 1.38 -5.22
N ARG A 28 -13.36 2.22 -4.53
CA ARG A 28 -11.95 2.49 -4.87
C ARG A 28 -11.08 1.23 -4.74
N LEU A 29 -11.26 0.45 -3.68
CA LEU A 29 -10.54 -0.80 -3.50
C LEU A 29 -10.89 -1.80 -4.61
N ALA A 30 -12.17 -1.97 -4.93
CA ALA A 30 -12.60 -2.88 -6.00
C ALA A 30 -12.00 -2.47 -7.37
N ALA A 31 -12.00 -1.18 -7.70
CA ALA A 31 -11.39 -0.68 -8.93
C ALA A 31 -9.87 -0.91 -8.97
N ALA A 32 -9.18 -0.70 -7.84
CA ALA A 32 -7.75 -0.94 -7.74
C ALA A 32 -7.38 -2.42 -7.90
N LEU A 33 -8.15 -3.33 -7.27
CA LEU A 33 -7.94 -4.77 -7.41
C LEU A 33 -8.24 -5.26 -8.84
N ALA A 34 -9.28 -4.72 -9.49
CA ALA A 34 -9.57 -5.01 -10.88
C ALA A 34 -8.44 -4.56 -11.82
N ALA A 35 -7.86 -3.38 -11.57
CA ALA A 35 -6.73 -2.87 -12.35
C ALA A 35 -5.42 -3.65 -12.11
N ALA A 36 -5.22 -4.16 -10.89
CA ALA A 36 -4.09 -5.04 -10.58
C ALA A 36 -4.21 -6.43 -11.21
N GLY A 37 -5.45 -6.90 -11.43
CA GLY A 37 -5.72 -8.21 -12.04
C GLY A 37 -5.72 -9.37 -11.03
N PRO A 38 -6.26 -10.53 -11.44
CA PRO A 38 -6.48 -11.68 -10.56
C PRO A 38 -5.18 -12.25 -9.95
N GLU A 39 -4.07 -12.12 -10.68
CA GLU A 39 -2.74 -12.58 -10.25
C GLU A 39 -2.24 -11.84 -9.00
N PHE A 40 -2.64 -10.57 -8.83
CA PHE A 40 -2.12 -9.70 -7.77
C PHE A 40 -3.17 -9.30 -6.73
N ALA A 41 -4.46 -9.39 -7.05
CA ALA A 41 -5.53 -8.99 -6.14
C ALA A 41 -5.43 -9.71 -4.78
N GLY A 42 -5.12 -11.01 -4.79
CA GLY A 42 -4.98 -11.80 -3.56
C GLY A 42 -3.85 -11.32 -2.64
N ILE A 43 -2.64 -11.12 -3.17
CA ILE A 43 -1.49 -10.69 -2.34
C ILE A 43 -1.66 -9.25 -1.83
N ILE A 44 -2.31 -8.38 -2.61
CA ILE A 44 -2.62 -7.02 -2.17
C ILE A 44 -3.54 -7.06 -0.95
N VAL A 45 -4.62 -7.84 -0.98
CA VAL A 45 -5.55 -7.96 0.15
C VAL A 45 -4.87 -8.58 1.36
N ASP A 46 -4.09 -9.66 1.19
CA ASP A 46 -3.37 -10.32 2.28
C ASP A 46 -2.43 -9.36 3.03
N VAL A 47 -1.64 -8.57 2.31
CA VAL A 47 -0.61 -7.72 2.92
C VAL A 47 -1.18 -6.37 3.35
N CYS A 48 -2.01 -5.73 2.53
CA CYS A 48 -2.46 -4.37 2.81
C CYS A 48 -3.74 -4.31 3.64
N CYS A 49 -4.61 -5.32 3.57
CA CYS A 49 -5.88 -5.33 4.31
C CYS A 49 -5.85 -6.26 5.53
N HIS A 50 -5.17 -7.40 5.42
CA HIS A 50 -5.03 -8.35 6.53
C HIS A 50 -3.69 -8.27 7.26
N GLU A 51 -2.80 -7.38 6.82
CA GLU A 51 -1.49 -7.13 7.44
C GLU A 51 -0.64 -8.41 7.63
N LYS A 52 -0.83 -9.41 6.76
CA LYS A 52 -0.09 -10.67 6.84
C LYS A 52 1.40 -10.45 6.55
N GLY A 53 2.24 -11.15 7.31
CA GLY A 53 3.67 -11.23 7.01
C GLY A 53 3.92 -11.99 5.71
N LEU A 54 4.94 -11.57 4.94
CA LEU A 54 5.31 -12.25 3.70
C LEU A 54 5.59 -13.77 3.85
N PRO A 55 6.24 -14.25 4.95
CA PRO A 55 6.41 -15.69 5.15
C PRO A 55 5.09 -16.46 5.28
N ASP A 56 4.05 -15.85 5.85
CA ASP A 56 2.72 -16.47 5.98
C ASP A 56 2.03 -16.55 4.63
N VAL A 57 2.08 -15.45 3.86
CA VAL A 57 1.60 -15.41 2.47
C VAL A 57 2.29 -16.46 1.61
N GLU A 58 3.62 -16.61 1.72
CA GLU A 58 4.39 -17.62 0.99
C GLU A 58 3.94 -19.04 1.32
N ARG A 59 3.74 -19.34 2.62
CA ARG A 59 3.27 -20.65 3.08
C ARG A 59 1.86 -20.97 2.59
N GLU A 60 0.91 -20.04 2.78
CA GLU A 60 -0.49 -20.22 2.40
C GLU A 60 -0.66 -20.41 0.88
N ARG A 61 0.13 -19.68 0.09
CA ARG A 61 0.10 -19.72 -1.38
C ARG A 61 1.01 -20.79 -1.99
N ARG A 62 1.77 -21.52 -1.15
CA ARG A 62 2.79 -22.49 -1.56
C ARG A 62 3.83 -21.91 -2.52
N TRP A 63 4.27 -20.69 -2.25
CA TRP A 63 5.34 -20.04 -2.99
C TRP A 63 6.72 -20.41 -2.44
N PRO A 64 7.78 -20.37 -3.27
CA PRO A 64 9.14 -20.54 -2.78
C PRO A 64 9.51 -19.45 -1.77
N ILE A 65 10.33 -19.82 -0.79
CA ILE A 65 10.83 -18.92 0.26
C ILE A 65 11.47 -17.67 -0.34
N ARG A 66 11.19 -16.49 0.24
CA ARG A 66 11.65 -15.14 -0.18
C ARG A 66 11.09 -14.64 -1.52
N SER A 67 10.13 -15.33 -2.14
CA SER A 67 9.50 -14.87 -3.39
C SER A 67 8.48 -13.76 -3.16
N GLY A 68 7.87 -13.70 -1.97
CA GLY A 68 6.76 -12.82 -1.65
C GLY A 68 7.11 -11.34 -1.85
N LYS A 69 8.35 -10.94 -1.54
CA LYS A 69 8.80 -9.56 -1.76
C LYS A 69 8.80 -9.17 -3.25
N VAL A 70 9.22 -10.06 -4.13
CA VAL A 70 9.29 -9.77 -5.57
C VAL A 70 7.88 -9.68 -6.14
N VAL A 71 7.00 -10.62 -5.79
CA VAL A 71 5.60 -10.61 -6.23
C VAL A 71 4.88 -9.37 -5.71
N LEU A 72 5.07 -9.02 -4.43
CA LEU A 72 4.46 -7.82 -3.84
C LEU A 72 4.94 -6.54 -4.55
N ARG A 73 6.23 -6.45 -4.92
CA ARG A 73 6.72 -5.32 -5.71
C ARG A 73 6.02 -5.18 -7.06
N LEU A 74 5.77 -6.29 -7.77
CA LEU A 74 5.07 -6.27 -9.04
C LEU A 74 3.60 -5.85 -8.86
N ALA A 75 2.93 -6.37 -7.83
CA ALA A 75 1.57 -6.01 -7.47
C ALA A 75 1.45 -4.51 -7.13
N LEU A 76 2.36 -3.99 -6.31
CA LEU A 76 2.40 -2.56 -5.95
C LEU A 76 2.73 -1.68 -7.15
N ALA A 77 3.55 -2.15 -8.10
CA ALA A 77 3.79 -1.42 -9.35
C ALA A 77 2.52 -1.34 -10.21
N ALA A 78 1.68 -2.37 -10.21
CA ALA A 78 0.38 -2.32 -10.88
C ALA A 78 -0.56 -1.30 -10.23
N LEU A 79 -0.60 -1.25 -8.90
CA LEU A 79 -1.35 -0.22 -8.17
C LEU A 79 -0.78 1.19 -8.42
N ALA A 80 0.54 1.34 -8.46
CA ALA A 80 1.16 2.62 -8.75
C ALA A 80 0.72 3.17 -10.12
N ARG A 81 0.62 2.31 -11.14
CA ARG A 81 0.05 2.72 -12.44
C ARG A 81 -1.43 3.10 -12.33
N HIS A 82 -2.23 2.32 -11.61
CA HIS A 82 -3.66 2.62 -11.40
C HIS A 82 -3.88 3.98 -10.72
N TYR A 83 -3.05 4.33 -9.75
CA TYR A 83 -3.13 5.59 -9.02
C TYR A 83 -2.35 6.74 -9.69
N GLY A 84 -1.72 6.53 -10.85
CA GLY A 84 -0.91 7.56 -11.51
C GLY A 84 0.37 7.94 -10.76
N LEU A 85 0.89 7.05 -9.92
CA LEU A 85 2.10 7.24 -9.10
C LEU A 85 3.40 6.85 -9.84
N ASP A 86 3.31 6.35 -11.08
CA ASP A 86 4.46 5.82 -11.85
C ASP A 86 5.50 6.90 -12.22
N ARG A 87 5.09 8.17 -12.31
CA ARG A 87 5.95 9.34 -12.54
C ARG A 87 6.58 9.93 -11.28
N ALA A 88 6.29 9.40 -10.09
CA ALA A 88 6.68 10.04 -8.82
C ALA A 88 7.31 9.10 -7.78
N ALA A 89 7.36 7.78 -7.98
CA ALA A 89 7.91 6.87 -6.99
C ALA A 89 9.45 6.76 -7.04
N VAL A 90 10.16 7.89 -7.02
CA VAL A 90 11.57 7.92 -6.62
C VAL A 90 11.57 7.80 -5.10
N GLY A 91 11.71 6.57 -4.59
CA GLY A 91 12.04 6.39 -3.17
C GLY A 91 13.31 7.18 -2.87
N ARG A 92 13.33 7.96 -1.77
CA ARG A 92 14.53 8.71 -1.37
C ARG A 92 15.71 7.75 -1.36
N THR A 93 16.67 7.93 -2.26
CA THR A 93 17.99 7.30 -2.15
C THR A 93 18.59 7.77 -0.82
N GLY A 94 18.51 6.93 0.21
CA GLY A 94 19.02 7.24 1.56
C GLY A 94 18.03 7.90 2.52
N GLY A 95 16.72 7.85 2.27
CA GLY A 95 15.74 8.31 3.25
C GLY A 95 15.72 7.40 4.47
N GLY A 96 16.41 7.79 5.55
CA GLY A 96 16.37 7.09 6.84
C GLY A 96 14.93 6.70 7.21
N ALA A 97 14.79 5.49 7.77
CA ALA A 97 13.49 4.95 8.17
C ALA A 97 12.72 6.03 8.94
N ARG A 98 11.50 6.35 8.49
CA ARG A 98 10.66 7.26 9.26
C ARG A 98 10.34 6.56 10.57
N HIS A 99 10.69 7.20 11.68
CA HIS A 99 10.33 6.74 13.01
C HIS A 99 8.81 6.85 13.16
N TRP A 100 8.11 5.71 13.19
CA TRP A 100 6.70 5.65 13.51
C TRP A 100 6.54 5.44 15.02
N GLY A 101 6.84 6.48 15.78
CA GLY A 101 6.75 6.52 17.22
C GLY A 101 6.79 7.97 17.70
N THR A 102 6.11 8.27 18.80
CA THR A 102 6.34 9.52 19.54
C THR A 102 7.75 9.49 20.14
N ASP A 103 8.30 10.64 20.52
CA ASP A 103 9.67 10.73 21.05
C ASP A 103 9.92 9.76 22.23
N ASP A 104 8.85 9.40 22.95
CA ASP A 104 8.86 8.49 24.10
C ASP A 104 8.50 7.02 23.77
N TYR A 105 8.47 6.61 22.50
CA TYR A 105 8.06 5.25 22.13
C TYR A 105 8.99 4.16 22.69
N ARG A 106 10.26 4.49 22.97
CA ARG A 106 11.22 3.53 23.53
C ARG A 106 11.01 3.43 25.05
N PRO A 107 10.61 2.26 25.60
CA PRO A 107 10.46 2.11 27.04
C PRO A 107 11.84 2.27 27.73
N SER A 108 11.89 3.11 28.77
CA SER A 108 13.03 3.19 29.67
C SER A 108 13.05 1.93 30.53
N ILE A 109 14.11 1.13 30.39
CA ILE A 109 14.44 0.04 31.30
C ILE A 109 15.01 0.59 32.59
#